data_AF-A0A6P0NRC6-F1
#
_entry.id   AF-A0A6P0NRC6-F1
#
_cell.length_a   1.000
_cell.length_b   1.000
_cell.length_c   1.000
_cell.angle_alpha   90.00
_cell.angle_beta   90.00
_cell.angle_gamma   90.00
#
_symmetry.space_group_name_H-M   'P 1'
#
loop_
_entity.id
_entity.type
_entity.pdbx_description
1 polymer ?
#
loop_
_entity_poly.entity_id
_entity_poly.type
_entity_poly.pdbx_seq_one_letter_code
_entity_poly.pdbx_strand_id
1 'polypeptide(L)'
;MGNTQNEINQIKRLNIENFDNINMPIQVDEFLTEIKLHLQIFSLKKQLQSQNQILQEEILLRENVENEVKKHKSTLENLIENLPGMVYQSNHDCHLVMNLVSDSCYSLTGYQSQDFIQNQISYNQLIHLEDRKLICRQRQKALVKHQPFQLVYRIITANQELKWVWEQGKGIYCCDGKILAIKGLIKV
;
A
#
# COMPACT_ATOMS: atom_id res chain seq x y z
N MET A 1 -22.03 -22.81 -63.06
CA MET A 1 -20.82 -22.02 -63.42
C MET A 1 -21.13 -21.09 -64.59
N GLY A 2 -22.03 -20.11 -64.43
CA GLY A 2 -22.49 -19.27 -65.55
C GLY A 2 -22.77 -17.79 -65.23
N ASN A 3 -22.60 -17.34 -63.98
CA ASN A 3 -22.96 -15.97 -63.58
C ASN A 3 -21.76 -15.02 -63.50
N THR A 4 -20.59 -15.52 -63.12
CA THR A 4 -19.38 -14.71 -62.89
C THR A 4 -18.77 -14.14 -64.18
N GLN A 5 -18.92 -14.85 -65.31
CA GLN A 5 -18.41 -14.39 -66.61
C GLN A 5 -19.23 -13.22 -67.18
N ASN A 6 -20.53 -13.14 -66.84
CA ASN A 6 -21.41 -12.05 -67.28
C ASN A 6 -21.17 -10.76 -66.50
N GLU A 7 -20.90 -10.85 -65.19
CA GLU A 7 -20.54 -9.69 -64.36
C GLU A 7 -19.19 -9.09 -64.78
N ILE A 8 -18.20 -9.94 -65.10
CA ILE A 8 -16.90 -9.50 -65.64
C ILE A 8 -17.05 -8.81 -67.01
N ASN A 9 -17.97 -9.28 -67.85
CA ASN A 9 -18.23 -8.68 -69.16
C ASN A 9 -19.03 -7.37 -69.07
N GLN A 10 -19.88 -7.19 -68.05
CA GLN A 10 -20.53 -5.91 -67.76
C GLN A 10 -19.54 -4.86 -67.24
N ILE A 11 -18.60 -5.24 -66.37
CA ILE A 11 -17.55 -4.34 -65.84
C ILE A 11 -16.61 -3.89 -66.96
N LYS A 12 -16.28 -4.76 -67.92
CA LYS A 12 -15.44 -4.40 -69.08
C LYS A 12 -16.10 -3.45 -70.08
N ARG A 13 -17.44 -3.45 -70.18
CA ARG A 13 -18.17 -2.55 -71.10
C ARG A 13 -18.39 -1.14 -70.57
N LEU A 14 -18.25 -0.92 -69.27
CA LEU A 14 -18.63 0.35 -68.63
C LEU A 14 -17.48 1.34 -68.40
N ASN A 15 -16.21 1.02 -68.68
CA ASN A 15 -15.10 1.89 -68.21
C ASN A 15 -13.83 1.94 -69.09
N ILE A 16 -13.93 1.94 -70.43
CA ILE A 16 -12.74 2.16 -71.29
C ILE A 16 -13.00 3.15 -72.43
N GLU A 17 -13.69 4.25 -72.17
CA GLU A 17 -13.66 5.40 -73.10
C GLU A 17 -13.29 6.73 -72.44
N ASN A 18 -13.02 6.76 -71.12
CA ASN A 18 -12.72 8.02 -70.41
C ASN A 18 -11.36 8.07 -69.67
N PHE A 19 -10.46 7.11 -69.89
CA PHE A 19 -9.13 7.09 -69.26
C PHE A 19 -7.96 7.45 -70.19
N ASP A 20 -8.22 7.83 -71.44
CA ASP A 20 -7.16 8.22 -72.39
C ASP A 20 -6.48 9.57 -72.05
N ASN A 21 -6.76 10.17 -70.89
CA ASN A 21 -6.12 11.43 -70.45
C ASN A 21 -5.61 11.42 -68.99
N ILE A 22 -5.27 10.26 -68.43
CA ILE A 22 -4.46 10.22 -67.20
C ILE A 22 -3.15 9.50 -67.48
N ASN A 23 -2.30 10.13 -68.29
CA ASN A 23 -0.89 9.77 -68.36
C ASN A 23 -0.15 10.45 -67.19
N MET A 24 -0.39 9.98 -65.96
CA MET A 24 0.53 10.23 -64.86
C MET A 24 1.47 9.02 -64.77
N PRO A 25 2.80 9.19 -64.93
CA PRO A 25 3.73 8.11 -64.66
C PRO A 25 3.63 7.79 -63.16
N ILE A 26 3.03 6.67 -62.80
CA ILE A 26 3.04 6.19 -61.41
C ILE A 26 4.50 5.80 -61.10
N GLN A 27 5.22 6.64 -60.37
CA GLN A 27 6.55 6.28 -59.87
C GLN A 27 6.38 5.10 -58.91
N VAL A 28 6.85 3.92 -59.32
CA VAL A 28 6.75 2.67 -58.55
C VAL A 28 7.30 2.84 -57.12
N ASP A 29 8.31 3.70 -56.94
CA ASP A 29 8.88 4.02 -55.63
C ASP A 29 7.92 4.79 -54.70
N GLU A 30 7.07 5.65 -55.25
CA GLU A 30 6.06 6.42 -54.50
C GLU A 30 4.94 5.49 -54.02
N PHE A 31 4.48 4.60 -54.91
CA PHE A 31 3.50 3.56 -54.59
C PHE A 31 4.03 2.55 -53.55
N LEU A 32 5.28 2.11 -53.67
CA LEU A 32 5.93 1.23 -52.70
C LEU A 32 6.10 1.90 -51.33
N THR A 33 6.33 3.21 -51.29
CA THR A 33 6.42 3.98 -50.05
C THR A 33 5.07 4.03 -49.33
N GLU A 34 3.98 4.23 -50.07
CA GLU A 34 2.63 4.24 -49.52
C GLU A 34 2.21 2.86 -48.97
N ILE A 35 2.54 1.77 -49.67
CA ILE A 35 2.31 0.40 -49.18
C ILE A 35 3.14 0.12 -47.91
N LYS A 36 4.43 0.48 -47.89
CA LYS A 36 5.28 0.31 -46.69
C LYS A 36 4.72 1.08 -45.50
N LEU A 37 4.27 2.31 -45.72
CA LEU A 37 3.63 3.14 -44.69
C LEU A 37 2.36 2.48 -44.17
N HIS A 38 1.50 1.98 -45.06
CA HIS A 38 0.25 1.30 -44.67
C HIS A 38 0.53 0.04 -43.83
N LEU A 39 1.51 -0.77 -44.23
CA LEU A 39 1.94 -1.96 -43.46
C LEU A 39 2.53 -1.58 -42.10
N GLN A 40 3.34 -0.52 -42.02
CA GLN A 40 3.87 -0.02 -40.75
C GLN A 40 2.74 0.45 -39.82
N ILE A 41 1.80 1.25 -40.32
CA ILE A 41 0.63 1.71 -39.54
C ILE A 41 -0.17 0.52 -39.03
N PHE A 42 -0.42 -0.49 -39.88
CA PHE A 42 -1.12 -1.69 -39.47
C PHE A 42 -0.39 -2.46 -38.36
N SER A 43 0.94 -2.62 -38.48
CA SER A 43 1.76 -3.29 -37.48
C SER A 43 1.77 -2.54 -36.14
N LEU A 44 1.93 -1.22 -36.17
CA LEU A 44 1.93 -0.35 -34.98
C LEU A 44 0.56 -0.35 -34.31
N LYS A 45 -0.53 -0.31 -35.09
CA LYS A 45 -1.89 -0.40 -34.55
C LYS A 45 -2.12 -1.70 -33.80
N LYS A 46 -1.64 -2.82 -34.35
CA LYS A 46 -1.73 -4.14 -33.70
C LYS A 46 -0.90 -4.20 -32.41
N GLN A 47 0.32 -3.67 -32.43
CA GLN A 47 1.16 -3.59 -31.23
C GLN A 47 0.51 -2.73 -30.14
N LEU A 48 0.00 -1.55 -30.50
CA LEU A 48 -0.68 -0.65 -29.57
C LEU A 48 -1.92 -1.31 -28.95
N GLN A 49 -2.71 -2.03 -29.75
CA GLN A 49 -3.86 -2.79 -29.25
C GLN A 49 -3.43 -3.88 -28.25
N SER A 50 -2.36 -4.62 -28.56
CA SER A 50 -1.82 -5.63 -27.65
C SER A 50 -1.30 -5.01 -26.34
N GLN A 51 -0.59 -3.89 -26.42
CA GLN A 51 -0.10 -3.18 -25.24
C GLN A 51 -1.24 -2.64 -24.38
N ASN A 52 -2.29 -2.09 -25.01
CA ASN A 52 -3.48 -1.63 -24.28
C ASN A 52 -4.17 -2.76 -23.54
N GLN A 53 -4.25 -3.95 -24.13
CA GLN A 53 -4.85 -5.11 -23.47
C GLN A 53 -4.03 -5.57 -22.26
N ILE A 54 -2.70 -5.68 -22.41
CA ILE A 54 -1.80 -6.02 -21.30
C ILE A 54 -1.90 -4.98 -20.18
N LEU A 55 -1.94 -3.69 -20.54
CA LEU A 55 -2.05 -2.61 -19.56
C LEU A 55 -3.38 -2.66 -18.80
N GLN A 56 -4.49 -2.99 -19.49
CA GLN A 56 -5.78 -3.19 -18.84
C GLN A 56 -5.76 -4.35 -17.84
N GLU A 57 -5.11 -5.46 -18.19
CA GLU A 57 -4.94 -6.61 -17.28
C GLU A 57 -4.07 -6.24 -16.08
N GLU A 58 -2.99 -5.47 -16.28
CA GLU A 58 -2.12 -5.01 -15.19
C GLU A 58 -2.83 -4.03 -14.25
N ILE A 59 -3.63 -3.10 -14.80
CA ILE A 59 -4.47 -2.19 -13.99
C ILE A 59 -5.44 -2.99 -13.13
N LEU A 60 -6.16 -3.94 -13.72
CA LEU A 60 -7.10 -4.79 -12.98
C LEU A 60 -6.41 -5.57 -11.85
N LEU A 61 -5.21 -6.11 -12.13
CA LEU A 61 -4.42 -6.81 -11.13
C LEU A 61 -4.00 -5.88 -9.98
N ARG A 62 -3.49 -4.68 -10.30
CA ARG A 62 -3.09 -3.68 -9.31
C ARG A 62 -4.26 -3.23 -8.45
N GLU A 63 -5.40 -2.92 -9.06
CA GLU A 63 -6.62 -2.54 -8.35
C GLU A 63 -7.08 -3.64 -7.39
N ASN A 64 -7.01 -4.92 -7.80
CA ASN A 64 -7.35 -6.03 -6.93
C ASN A 64 -6.39 -6.13 -5.72
N VAL A 65 -5.08 -6.01 -5.94
CA VAL A 65 -4.08 -6.02 -4.86
C VAL A 65 -4.27 -4.83 -3.92
N GLU A 66 -4.51 -3.63 -4.46
CA GLU A 66 -4.77 -2.43 -3.65
C GLU A 66 -6.05 -2.56 -2.82
N ASN A 67 -7.11 -3.12 -3.40
CA ASN A 67 -8.36 -3.38 -2.69
C ASN A 67 -8.18 -4.43 -1.58
N GLU A 68 -7.42 -5.50 -1.83
CA GLU A 68 -7.05 -6.49 -0.82
C GLU A 68 -6.27 -5.84 0.33
N VAL A 69 -5.24 -5.03 0.02
CA VAL A 69 -4.46 -4.32 1.05
C VAL A 69 -5.33 -3.36 1.85
N LYS A 70 -6.21 -2.61 1.17
CA LYS A 70 -7.14 -1.67 1.82
C LYS A 70 -8.12 -2.38 2.75
N LYS A 71 -8.68 -3.52 2.32
CA LYS A 71 -9.56 -4.35 3.15
C LYS A 71 -8.83 -4.85 4.39
N HIS A 72 -7.66 -5.46 4.22
CA HIS A 72 -6.87 -5.96 5.36
C HIS A 72 -6.50 -4.85 6.34
N LYS A 73 -6.07 -3.68 5.83
CA LYS A 73 -5.74 -2.52 6.66
C LYS A 73 -6.96 -2.06 7.47
N SER A 74 -8.10 -1.88 6.83
CA SER A 74 -9.33 -1.48 7.50
C SER A 74 -9.78 -2.52 8.55
N THR A 75 -9.66 -3.81 8.25
CA THR A 75 -9.94 -4.86 9.24
C THR A 75 -9.00 -4.77 10.45
N LEU A 76 -7.69 -4.58 10.24
CA LEU A 76 -6.73 -4.44 11.34
C LEU A 76 -6.98 -3.19 12.18
N GLU A 77 -7.29 -2.05 11.55
CA GLU A 77 -7.64 -0.81 12.25
C GLU A 77 -8.87 -1.00 13.12
N ASN A 78 -9.95 -1.56 12.57
CA ASN A 78 -11.16 -1.89 13.33
C ASN A 78 -10.87 -2.84 14.50
N LEU A 79 -10.02 -3.85 14.31
CA LEU A 79 -9.66 -4.76 15.39
C LEU A 79 -8.90 -4.03 16.50
N ILE A 80 -7.94 -3.16 16.16
CA ILE A 80 -7.14 -2.40 17.12
C ILE A 80 -8.00 -1.38 17.87
N GLU A 81 -8.90 -0.67 17.19
CA GLU A 81 -9.81 0.31 17.81
C GLU A 81 -10.76 -0.33 18.82
N ASN A 82 -11.19 -1.57 18.58
CA ASN A 82 -12.08 -2.30 19.47
C ASN A 82 -11.35 -3.02 20.62
N LEU A 83 -10.00 -3.01 20.67
CA LEU A 83 -9.28 -3.61 21.78
C LEU A 83 -9.38 -2.72 23.03
N PRO A 84 -9.77 -3.27 24.19
CA PRO A 84 -9.75 -2.53 25.43
C PRO A 84 -8.30 -2.26 25.84
N GLY A 85 -7.93 -0.98 25.84
CA GLY A 85 -6.59 -0.51 26.22
C GLY A 85 -5.82 0.16 25.08
N MET A 86 -4.61 0.60 25.38
CA MET A 86 -3.68 1.28 24.50
C MET A 86 -2.71 0.27 23.86
N VAL A 87 -2.76 0.14 22.54
CA VAL A 87 -1.74 -0.56 21.75
C VAL A 87 -0.65 0.43 21.40
N TYR A 88 0.61 0.02 21.54
CA TYR A 88 1.74 0.89 21.27
C TYR A 88 2.88 0.16 20.54
N GLN A 89 3.66 0.96 19.82
CA GLN A 89 5.00 0.61 19.37
C GLN A 89 5.96 1.74 19.77
N SER A 90 7.06 1.40 20.42
CA SER A 90 8.13 2.33 20.76
C SER A 90 9.48 1.87 20.26
N ASN A 91 10.40 2.81 20.14
CA ASN A 91 11.81 2.51 19.93
C ASN A 91 12.41 1.87 21.20
N HIS A 92 13.51 1.13 21.01
CA HIS A 92 14.37 0.73 22.12
C HIS A 92 15.35 1.85 22.48
N ASP A 93 14.82 2.99 22.91
CA ASP A 93 15.60 4.10 23.44
C ASP A 93 15.21 4.41 24.90
N CYS A 94 16.07 5.18 25.59
CA CYS A 94 15.90 5.53 27.00
C CYS A 94 14.62 6.34 27.26
N HIS A 95 14.10 6.99 26.23
CA HIS A 95 12.93 7.86 26.30
C HIS A 95 11.63 7.11 25.95
N LEU A 96 11.72 5.89 25.40
CA LEU A 96 10.61 5.11 24.87
C LEU A 96 9.75 5.95 23.96
N VAL A 97 10.37 6.63 23.01
CA VAL A 97 9.64 7.43 22.02
C VAL A 97 8.64 6.50 21.34
N MET A 98 7.36 6.87 21.44
CA MET A 98 6.27 6.08 20.88
C MET A 98 6.16 6.44 19.40
N ASN A 99 6.36 5.46 18.53
CA ASN A 99 6.26 5.64 17.08
C ASN A 99 4.82 5.45 16.61
N LEU A 100 4.06 4.62 17.33
CA LEU A 100 2.66 4.33 17.04
C LEU A 100 1.91 4.13 18.35
N VAL A 101 0.73 4.74 18.46
CA VAL A 101 -0.18 4.61 19.59
C VAL A 101 -1.60 4.52 19.04
N SER A 102 -2.41 3.58 19.54
CA SER A 102 -3.83 3.49 19.17
C SER A 102 -4.65 4.61 19.82
N ASP A 103 -5.68 5.09 19.13
CA ASP A 103 -6.55 6.18 19.63
C ASP A 103 -7.34 5.80 20.89
N SER A 104 -7.51 4.50 21.15
CA SER A 104 -8.04 3.96 22.40
C SER A 104 -7.20 4.37 23.64
N CYS A 105 -5.99 4.90 23.46
CA CYS A 105 -5.17 5.47 24.54
C CYS A 105 -5.85 6.60 25.31
N TYR A 106 -6.76 7.34 24.67
CA TYR A 106 -7.45 8.47 25.30
C TYR A 106 -8.26 8.03 26.52
N SER A 107 -9.00 6.93 26.42
CA SER A 107 -9.80 6.40 27.54
C SER A 107 -8.93 5.95 28.73
N LEU A 108 -7.72 5.46 28.45
CA LEU A 108 -6.76 5.02 29.46
C LEU A 108 -6.06 6.21 30.13
N THR A 109 -5.52 7.12 29.33
CA THR A 109 -4.52 8.13 29.75
C THR A 109 -5.04 9.56 29.84
N GLY A 110 -6.13 9.88 29.14
CA GLY A 110 -6.63 11.25 28.94
C GLY A 110 -5.88 12.06 27.88
N TYR A 111 -4.87 11.48 27.21
CA TYR A 111 -4.10 12.11 26.14
C TYR A 111 -4.43 11.52 24.77
N GLN A 112 -4.27 12.33 23.73
CA GLN A 112 -4.43 11.88 22.35
C GLN A 112 -3.20 11.08 21.91
N SER A 113 -3.38 10.15 20.98
CA SER A 113 -2.29 9.34 20.40
C SER A 113 -1.17 10.23 19.84
N GLN A 114 -1.56 11.34 19.20
CA GLN A 114 -0.68 12.34 18.62
C GLN A 114 0.27 12.99 19.65
N ASP A 115 -0.17 13.16 20.91
CA ASP A 115 0.63 13.79 21.97
C ASP A 115 1.86 12.93 22.30
N PHE A 116 1.70 11.60 22.27
CA PHE A 116 2.78 10.65 22.47
C PHE A 116 3.68 10.53 21.23
N ILE A 117 3.07 10.46 20.03
CA ILE A 117 3.80 10.27 18.76
C ILE A 117 4.69 11.47 18.43
N GLN A 118 4.19 12.68 18.71
CA GLN A 118 4.95 13.92 18.52
C GLN A 118 5.89 14.23 19.69
N ASN A 119 6.00 13.30 20.65
CA ASN A 119 6.85 13.42 21.83
C ASN A 119 6.55 14.69 22.66
N GLN A 120 5.30 15.18 22.63
CA GLN A 120 4.85 16.27 23.50
C GLN A 120 4.74 15.78 24.95
N ILE A 121 4.37 14.51 25.11
CA ILE A 121 4.36 13.81 26.40
C ILE A 121 4.99 12.43 26.25
N SER A 122 5.84 12.07 27.21
CA SER A 122 6.43 10.72 27.26
C SER A 122 5.58 9.84 28.16
N TYR A 123 5.23 8.62 27.71
CA TYR A 123 4.46 7.67 28.52
C TYR A 123 5.11 7.39 29.90
N ASN A 124 6.45 7.35 29.97
CA ASN A 124 7.18 7.21 31.23
C ASN A 124 6.87 8.31 32.28
N GLN A 125 6.39 9.48 31.85
CA GLN A 125 6.02 10.58 32.75
C GLN A 125 4.69 10.30 33.46
N LEU A 126 3.79 9.54 32.85
CA LEU A 126 2.52 9.13 33.46
C LEU A 126 2.74 8.08 34.53
N ILE A 127 3.79 7.26 34.42
CA ILE A 127 4.07 6.18 35.38
C ILE A 127 4.42 6.79 36.75
N HIS A 128 3.79 6.26 37.79
CA HIS A 128 4.03 6.68 39.18
C HIS A 128 5.51 6.55 39.53
N LEU A 129 6.07 7.57 40.21
CA LEU A 129 7.52 7.70 40.43
C LEU A 129 8.16 6.47 41.09
N GLU A 130 7.45 5.85 42.04
CA GLU A 130 7.91 4.65 42.75
C GLU A 130 8.04 3.42 41.84
N ASP A 131 7.21 3.33 40.81
CA ASP A 131 7.11 2.12 39.98
C ASP A 131 8.16 2.14 38.85
N ARG A 132 8.57 3.33 38.39
CA ARG A 132 9.45 3.54 37.21
C ARG A 132 10.72 2.67 37.21
N LYS A 133 11.46 2.65 38.32
CA LYS A 133 12.72 1.89 38.40
C LYS A 133 12.49 0.38 38.31
N LEU A 134 11.45 -0.11 38.99
CA LEU A 134 11.12 -1.53 39.02
C LEU A 134 10.69 -2.03 37.65
N ILE A 135 9.76 -1.32 36.99
CA ILE A 135 9.25 -1.71 35.67
C ILE A 135 10.35 -1.67 34.61
N CYS A 136 11.23 -0.67 34.66
CA CYS A 136 12.34 -0.53 33.71
C CYS A 136 13.27 -1.74 33.81
N ARG A 137 13.62 -2.14 35.03
CA ARG A 137 14.46 -3.31 35.28
C ARG A 137 13.79 -4.60 34.84
N GLN A 138 12.51 -4.80 35.14
CA GLN A 138 11.77 -6.01 34.75
C GLN A 138 11.65 -6.12 33.22
N ARG A 139 11.30 -5.02 32.55
CA ARG A 139 11.23 -4.94 31.09
C ARG A 139 12.59 -5.25 30.46
N GLN A 140 13.65 -4.59 30.91
CA GLN A 140 14.99 -4.82 30.39
C GLN A 140 15.44 -6.28 30.56
N LYS A 141 15.14 -6.89 31.71
CA LYS A 141 15.45 -8.30 31.98
C LYS A 141 14.74 -9.25 31.01
N ALA A 142 13.49 -8.96 30.65
CA ALA A 142 12.75 -9.77 29.68
C ALA A 142 13.27 -9.57 28.25
N LEU A 143 13.56 -8.34 27.86
CA LEU A 143 14.09 -8.00 26.54
C LEU A 143 15.45 -8.66 26.28
N VAL A 144 16.37 -8.64 27.26
CA VAL A 144 17.67 -9.34 27.16
C VAL A 144 17.50 -10.85 26.99
N LYS A 145 16.41 -11.42 27.53
CA LYS A 145 16.09 -12.85 27.41
C LYS A 145 15.27 -13.19 26.16
N HIS A 146 14.98 -12.22 25.30
CA HIS A 146 14.08 -12.39 24.16
C HIS A 146 12.68 -12.93 24.55
N GLN A 147 12.21 -12.56 25.74
CA GLN A 147 10.92 -13.00 26.28
C GLN A 147 9.91 -11.86 26.28
N PRO A 148 8.60 -12.16 26.15
CA PRO A 148 7.57 -11.19 26.45
C PRO A 148 7.65 -10.79 27.93
N PHE A 149 7.29 -9.55 28.24
CA PHE A 149 7.12 -9.07 29.60
C PHE A 149 5.64 -8.85 29.92
N GLN A 150 5.31 -9.01 31.18
CA GLN A 150 4.03 -8.61 31.77
C GLN A 150 4.34 -7.78 33.00
N LEU A 151 3.72 -6.61 33.10
CA LEU A 151 3.96 -5.63 34.16
C LEU A 151 2.61 -5.15 34.71
N VAL A 152 2.58 -4.85 36.00
CA VAL A 152 1.45 -4.20 36.65
C VAL A 152 2.00 -3.02 37.43
N TYR A 153 1.48 -1.82 37.16
CA TYR A 153 1.98 -0.58 37.77
C TYR A 153 0.90 0.51 37.77
N ARG A 154 1.19 1.60 38.46
CA ARG A 154 0.32 2.77 38.55
C ARG A 154 0.71 3.82 37.52
N ILE A 155 -0.30 4.44 36.93
CA ILE A 155 -0.18 5.66 36.12
C ILE A 155 -1.01 6.79 36.72
N ILE A 156 -0.60 8.02 36.45
CA ILE A 156 -1.34 9.25 36.72
C ILE A 156 -1.77 9.81 35.37
N THR A 157 -3.09 9.93 35.15
CA THR A 157 -3.68 10.39 33.88
C THR A 157 -3.61 11.92 33.73
N ALA A 158 -3.99 12.43 32.55
CA ALA A 158 -4.14 13.87 32.31
C ALA A 158 -5.08 14.54 33.32
N ASN A 159 -6.11 13.80 33.77
CA ASN A 159 -7.10 14.26 34.74
C ASN A 159 -6.64 14.06 36.20
N GLN A 160 -5.36 13.75 36.42
CA GLN A 160 -4.75 13.47 37.73
C GLN A 160 -5.34 12.24 38.45
N GLU A 161 -5.96 11.32 37.71
CA GLU A 161 -6.47 10.08 38.29
C GLU A 161 -5.35 9.04 38.40
N LEU A 162 -5.26 8.37 39.55
CA LEU A 162 -4.39 7.22 39.74
C LEU A 162 -5.09 5.95 39.20
N LYS A 163 -4.51 5.31 38.18
CA LYS A 163 -5.01 4.04 37.63
C LYS A 163 -3.97 2.94 37.75
N TRP A 164 -4.41 1.73 38.08
CA TRP A 164 -3.60 0.53 37.90
C TRP A 164 -3.72 0.08 36.46
N VAL A 165 -2.61 -0.30 35.86
CA VAL A 165 -2.58 -0.83 34.51
C VAL A 165 -1.80 -2.13 34.47
N TRP A 166 -2.25 -3.02 33.61
CA TRP A 166 -1.52 -4.20 33.18
C TRP A 166 -0.97 -3.95 31.78
N GLU A 167 0.33 -4.19 31.61
CA GLU A 167 1.04 -4.06 30.35
C GLU A 167 1.59 -5.42 29.94
N GLN A 168 1.35 -5.82 28.69
CA GLN A 168 2.06 -6.92 28.06
C GLN A 168 2.77 -6.43 26.81
N GLY A 169 4.06 -6.71 26.71
CA GLY A 169 4.86 -6.31 25.55
C GLY A 169 5.96 -7.30 25.21
N LYS A 170 6.55 -7.10 24.04
CA LYS A 170 7.68 -7.88 23.54
C LYS A 170 8.61 -7.02 22.69
N GLY A 171 9.89 -7.38 22.69
CA GLY A 171 10.86 -6.84 21.74
C GLY A 171 10.64 -7.43 20.34
N ILE A 172 10.88 -6.62 19.33
CA ILE A 172 11.04 -7.00 17.92
C ILE A 172 12.53 -6.84 17.63
N TYR A 173 13.15 -7.89 17.08
CA TYR A 173 14.59 -7.97 16.93
C TYR A 173 14.98 -8.04 15.46
N CYS A 174 16.11 -7.44 15.12
CA CYS A 174 16.76 -7.60 13.82
C CYS A 174 17.46 -8.97 13.74
N CYS A 175 17.90 -9.36 12.55
CA CYS A 175 18.67 -10.60 12.32
C CYS A 175 19.98 -10.64 13.13
N ASP A 176 20.56 -9.50 13.48
CA ASP A 176 21.76 -9.37 14.33
C ASP A 176 21.46 -9.43 15.85
N GLY A 177 20.20 -9.66 16.23
CA GLY A 177 19.75 -9.76 17.62
C GLY A 177 19.50 -8.42 18.32
N LYS A 178 19.74 -7.28 17.66
CA LYS A 178 19.43 -5.96 18.24
C LYS A 178 17.93 -5.70 18.26
N ILE A 179 17.46 -4.98 19.28
CA ILE A 179 16.05 -4.61 19.39
C ILE A 179 15.75 -3.47 18.41
N LEU A 180 14.85 -3.72 17.46
CA LEU A 180 14.32 -2.73 16.52
C LEU A 180 13.20 -1.90 17.13
N ALA A 181 12.31 -2.56 17.87
CA ALA A 181 11.15 -1.91 18.48
C ALA A 181 10.63 -2.71 19.67
N ILE A 182 9.80 -2.10 20.48
CA ILE A 182 8.98 -2.75 21.49
C ILE A 182 7.53 -2.56 21.09
N LYS A 183 6.76 -3.64 21.10
CA LYS A 183 5.31 -3.61 20.85
C LYS A 183 4.57 -4.13 22.07
N GLY A 184 3.45 -3.51 22.41
CA GLY A 184 2.65 -3.96 23.55
C GLY A 184 1.23 -3.42 23.59
N LEU A 185 0.50 -3.92 24.57
CA LEU A 185 -0.85 -3.51 24.95
C LEU A 185 -0.83 -3.14 26.43
N ILE A 186 -1.49 -2.04 26.77
CA ILE A 186 -1.69 -1.57 28.14
C ILE A 186 -3.18 -1.41 28.38
N LYS A 187 -3.71 -1.99 29.45
CA LYS A 187 -5.13 -1.88 29.82
C LYS A 187 -5.29 -1.69 31.33
N VAL A 188 -6.43 -1.15 31.74
CA VAL A 188 -6.84 -1.09 33.16
C VAL A 188 -7.25 -2.49 33.63
#